data_AF-A0A059F0P0-F1
#
_entry.id   AF-A0A059F0P0-F1
#
_cell.length_a   1.000
_cell.length_b   1.000
_cell.length_c   1.000
_cell.angle_alpha   90.00
_cell.angle_beta   90.00
_cell.angle_gamma   90.00
#
_symmetry.space_group_name_H-M   'P 1'
#
loop_
_entity.id
_entity.type
_entity.pdbx_description
1 polymer ?
#
loop_
_entity_poly.entity_id
_entity_poly.type
_entity_poly.pdbx_seq_one_letter_code
_entity_poly.pdbx_strand_id
1 'polypeptide(L)'
;MLIVKLWLNGITTKHLHKCMNISRYTLYKLLKKVAKIVVPKYYSSFIPIGGSDVIIETNESKFGRRKYNKGHRVEGVWALDALNEPPKEEYF
;
A
#
# COMPACT_ATOMS: atom_id res chain seq x y z
N MET A 1 8.10 20.85 -2.76
CA MET A 1 6.72 21.33 -2.51
C MET A 1 6.29 20.97 -1.09
N LEU A 2 6.02 21.96 -0.23
CA LEU A 2 5.66 21.80 1.19
C LEU A 2 4.44 20.87 1.41
N ILE A 3 3.40 20.99 0.58
CA ILE A 3 2.15 20.22 0.65
C ILE A 3 2.42 18.70 0.60
N VAL A 4 3.24 18.27 -0.35
CA VAL A 4 3.54 16.85 -0.55
C VAL A 4 4.37 16.31 0.61
N LYS A 5 5.33 17.09 1.11
CA LYS A 5 6.16 16.71 2.27
C LYS A 5 5.30 16.50 3.53
N LEU A 6 4.37 17.41 3.79
CA LEU A 6 3.44 17.32 4.91
C LEU A 6 2.51 16.10 4.78
N TRP A 7 2.03 15.81 3.58
CA TRP A 7 1.19 14.65 3.32
C TRP A 7 1.94 13.33 3.51
N LEU A 8 3.19 13.25 3.06
CA LEU A 8 4.05 12.07 3.26
C LEU A 8 4.41 11.86 4.74
N ASN A 9 4.48 12.93 5.54
CA ASN A 9 4.66 12.86 7.00
C ASN A 9 3.39 12.40 7.76
N GLY A 10 2.35 11.92 7.06
CA GLY A 10 1.15 11.37 7.68
C GLY A 10 0.09 12.40 8.07
N ILE A 11 0.26 13.68 7.71
CA ILE A 11 -0.76 14.71 8.00
C ILE A 11 -2.01 14.44 7.17
N THR A 12 -3.15 14.37 7.85
CA THR A 12 -4.44 14.15 7.20
C THR A 12 -4.82 15.30 6.26
N THR A 13 -5.45 14.96 5.13
CA THR A 13 -5.90 15.94 4.13
C THR A 13 -6.90 16.96 4.69
N LYS A 14 -7.64 16.59 5.75
CA LYS A 14 -8.53 17.47 6.52
C LYS A 14 -7.79 18.63 7.19
N HIS A 15 -6.63 18.36 7.78
CA HIS A 15 -5.81 19.40 8.40
C HIS A 15 -5.07 20.20 7.34
N LEU A 16 -4.55 19.52 6.33
CA LEU A 16 -3.78 20.12 5.25
C LEU A 16 -4.55 21.22 4.48
N HIS A 17 -5.82 20.98 4.15
CA HIS A 17 -6.62 21.99 3.42
C HIS A 17 -6.92 23.22 4.29
N LYS A 18 -7.01 23.06 5.62
CA LYS A 18 -7.21 24.15 6.58
C LYS A 18 -5.93 24.95 6.76
N CYS A 19 -4.80 24.29 7.05
CA CYS A 19 -3.51 24.94 7.28
C CYS A 19 -3.00 25.71 6.07
N MET A 20 -3.25 25.20 4.87
CA MET A 20 -2.77 25.81 3.62
C MET A 20 -3.76 26.80 3.01
N ASN A 21 -4.99 26.91 3.55
CA ASN A 21 -6.10 27.67 2.97
C ASN A 21 -6.39 27.30 1.50
N ILE A 22 -6.42 26.01 1.18
CA ILE A 22 -6.68 25.49 -0.17
C ILE A 22 -8.00 24.73 -0.17
N SER A 23 -8.74 24.78 -1.28
CA SER A 23 -9.94 23.96 -1.44
C SER A 23 -9.61 22.46 -1.34
N ARG A 24 -10.48 21.69 -0.69
CA ARG A 24 -10.33 20.22 -0.61
C ARG A 24 -10.23 19.57 -1.99
N TYR A 25 -10.95 20.10 -2.96
CA TYR A 25 -10.93 19.63 -4.34
C TYR A 25 -9.55 19.82 -4.99
N THR A 26 -8.99 21.02 -4.89
CA THR A 26 -7.66 21.33 -5.45
C THR A 26 -6.57 20.49 -4.79
N LEU A 27 -6.62 20.33 -3.46
CA LEU A 27 -5.70 19.48 -2.72
C LEU A 27 -5.78 18.02 -3.20
N TYR A 28 -6.98 17.46 -3.29
CA TYR A 28 -7.18 16.09 -3.77
C TYR A 28 -6.66 15.90 -5.20
N LYS A 29 -6.95 16.85 -6.10
CA LYS A 29 -6.50 16.81 -7.49
C LYS A 29 -4.97 16.82 -7.59
N LEU A 30 -4.30 17.64 -6.76
CA LEU A 30 -2.84 17.66 -6.68
C LEU A 30 -2.28 16.34 -6.15
N LEU A 31 -2.75 15.87 -4.99
CA LEU A 31 -2.26 14.64 -4.37
C LEU A 31 -2.47 13.42 -5.28
N LYS A 32 -3.60 13.37 -6.00
CA LYS A 32 -3.89 12.31 -6.97
C LYS A 32 -2.89 12.31 -8.14
N LYS A 33 -2.51 13.49 -8.65
CA LYS A 33 -1.48 13.61 -9.70
C LYS A 33 -0.12 13.13 -9.20
N VAL A 34 0.26 13.53 -7.98
CA VAL A 34 1.53 13.12 -7.36
C VAL A 34 1.55 11.62 -7.12
N ALA A 35 0.49 11.06 -6.53
CA ALA A 35 0.36 9.62 -6.30
C ALA A 35 0.46 8.82 -7.59
N LYS A 36 -0.13 9.31 -8.70
CA LYS A 36 -0.03 8.64 -10.01
C LYS A 36 1.42 8.49 -10.51
N ILE A 37 2.32 9.38 -10.11
CA ILE A 37 3.74 9.34 -10.49
C ILE A 37 4.56 8.55 -9.47
N VAL A 38 4.33 8.79 -8.17
CA VAL A 38 5.11 8.20 -7.08
C VAL A 38 4.83 6.72 -6.91
N VAL A 39 3.56 6.30 -7.00
CA VAL A 39 3.15 4.91 -6.74
C VAL A 39 3.81 3.92 -7.72
N PRO A 40 3.77 4.12 -9.05
CA PRO A 40 4.45 3.21 -9.98
C PRO A 40 5.96 3.20 -9.77
N LYS A 41 6.57 4.37 -9.53
CA LYS A 41 8.02 4.48 -9.30
C LYS A 41 8.45 3.74 -8.03
N TYR A 42 7.64 3.82 -6.98
CA TYR A 42 7.84 3.08 -5.74
C TYR A 42 7.80 1.58 -6.03
N TYR A 43 6.75 1.06 -6.65
CA TYR A 43 6.64 -0.38 -6.96
C TYR A 43 7.71 -0.87 -7.94
N SER A 44 8.13 -0.07 -8.92
CA SER A 44 9.21 -0.45 -9.84
C SER A 44 10.59 -0.55 -9.18
N SER A 45 10.75 0.01 -7.98
CA SER A 45 12.01 -0.09 -7.23
C SER A 45 12.13 -1.38 -6.42
N PHE A 46 11.05 -2.15 -6.30
CA PHE A 46 11.08 -3.44 -5.60
C PHE A 46 11.57 -4.55 -6.51
N ILE A 47 12.33 -5.45 -5.92
CA ILE A 47 12.66 -6.73 -6.53
C ILE A 47 11.37 -7.56 -6.54
N PRO A 48 10.98 -8.17 -7.68
CA PRO A 48 9.84 -9.08 -7.74
C PRO A 48 9.99 -10.18 -6.68
N ILE A 49 8.89 -10.52 -6.01
CA ILE A 49 8.87 -11.64 -5.06
C ILE A 49 8.82 -12.94 -5.88
N GLY A 50 9.74 -13.87 -5.62
CA GLY A 50 9.90 -15.11 -6.37
C GLY A 50 10.95 -15.09 -7.49
N GLY A 51 11.00 -16.19 -8.23
CA GLY A 51 11.96 -16.44 -9.31
C GLY A 51 12.08 -17.95 -9.56
N SER A 52 12.72 -18.36 -10.65
CA SER A 52 12.86 -19.78 -11.01
C SER A 52 13.49 -20.64 -9.91
N ASP A 53 14.33 -20.02 -9.07
CA ASP A 53 15.11 -20.69 -8.02
C ASP A 53 14.78 -20.14 -6.62
N VAL A 54 13.59 -19.60 -6.38
CA VAL A 54 13.21 -19.04 -5.07
C VAL A 54 11.94 -19.71 -4.57
N ILE A 55 12.01 -20.31 -3.38
CA ILE A 55 10.83 -20.81 -2.67
C ILE A 55 10.27 -19.65 -1.86
N ILE A 56 8.98 -19.37 -2.03
CA ILE A 56 8.29 -18.31 -1.28
C ILE A 56 7.43 -18.98 -0.21
N GLU A 57 7.72 -18.72 1.05
CA GLU A 57 6.79 -19.04 2.12
C GLU A 57 5.77 -17.90 2.23
N THR A 58 4.50 -18.20 1.96
CA THR A 58 3.41 -17.22 2.08
C THR A 58 2.56 -17.57 3.28
N ASN A 59 2.48 -16.65 4.24
CA ASN A 59 1.61 -16.76 5.40
C ASN A 59 0.39 -15.86 5.22
N GLU A 60 -0.81 -16.44 5.32
CA GLU A 60 -2.06 -15.71 5.17
C GLU A 60 -2.69 -15.38 6.53
N SER A 61 -3.14 -14.15 6.71
CA SER A 61 -3.88 -13.73 7.89
C SER A 61 -5.10 -12.89 7.50
N LYS A 62 -6.27 -13.29 8.00
CA LYS A 62 -7.53 -12.60 7.71
C LYS A 62 -7.86 -11.63 8.84
N PHE A 63 -7.78 -10.34 8.54
CA PHE A 63 -8.05 -9.26 9.47
C PHE A 63 -9.43 -8.62 9.23
N GLY A 64 -10.18 -8.40 10.32
CA GLY A 64 -11.42 -7.63 10.32
C GLY A 64 -12.64 -8.41 10.83
N ARG A 65 -13.64 -7.67 11.33
CA ARG A 65 -14.96 -8.22 11.64
C ARG A 65 -15.82 -8.26 10.37
N ARG A 66 -16.65 -9.29 10.25
CA ARG A 66 -17.70 -9.42 9.22
C ARG A 66 -18.40 -8.08 8.98
N LYS A 67 -18.41 -7.59 7.74
CA LYS A 67 -19.10 -6.36 7.35
C LYS A 67 -19.92 -6.60 6.09
N TYR A 68 -21.17 -6.14 6.10
CA TYR A 68 -22.00 -6.11 4.90
C TYR A 68 -21.69 -4.81 4.16
N ASN A 69 -21.19 -4.90 2.92
CA ASN A 69 -20.96 -3.73 2.09
C ASN A 69 -21.92 -3.78 0.90
N LYS A 70 -22.93 -2.90 0.88
CA LYS A 70 -23.96 -2.82 -0.17
C LYS A 70 -24.62 -4.17 -0.52
N GLY A 71 -24.98 -4.96 0.50
CA GLY A 71 -25.62 -6.27 0.31
C GLY A 71 -24.66 -7.43 -0.02
N HIS A 72 -23.39 -7.16 -0.27
CA HIS A 72 -22.38 -8.20 -0.46
C HIS A 72 -21.66 -8.52 0.86
N ARG A 73 -21.54 -9.81 1.18
CA ARG A 73 -20.85 -10.30 2.36
C ARG A 73 -19.35 -10.11 2.16
N VAL A 74 -18.74 -9.23 2.96
CA VAL A 74 -17.28 -9.09 3.02
C VAL A 74 -16.80 -9.68 4.34
N GLU A 75 -16.04 -10.76 4.25
CA GLU A 75 -15.62 -11.52 5.44
C GLU A 75 -14.41 -10.91 6.17
N GLY A 76 -13.72 -9.95 5.56
CA GLY A 76 -12.51 -9.34 6.10
C GLY A 76 -11.55 -8.92 4.98
N VAL A 77 -10.38 -8.44 5.37
CA VAL A 77 -9.25 -8.15 4.50
C VAL A 77 -8.20 -9.24 4.72
N TRP A 78 -7.68 -9.80 3.63
CA TRP A 78 -6.54 -10.70 3.69
C TRP A 78 -5.25 -9.87 3.71
N ALA A 79 -4.42 -10.09 4.71
CA ALA A 79 -3.02 -9.70 4.71
C ALA A 79 -2.20 -10.94 4.40
N LEU A 80 -1.29 -10.80 3.44
CA LEU A 80 -0.35 -11.83 3.06
C LEU A 80 1.03 -11.33 3.45
N ASP A 81 1.78 -12.17 4.15
CA ASP A 81 3.21 -11.97 4.38
C ASP A 81 3.96 -13.01 3.56
N ALA A 82 5.08 -12.62 2.95
CA ALA A 82 5.82 -13.47 2.03
C ALA A 82 7.32 -13.35 2.29
N LEU A 83 7.96 -14.49 2.57
CA LEU A 83 9.41 -14.59 2.77
C LEU A 83 10.04 -15.37 1.62
N ASN A 84 11.11 -14.83 1.04
CA ASN A 84 11.91 -15.54 0.05
C ASN A 84 12.96 -16.37 0.78
N GLU A 85 12.85 -17.70 0.71
CA GLU A 85 13.91 -18.59 1.13
C GLU A 85 14.73 -19.05 -0.09
N PRO A 86 16.07 -19.10 0.02
CA PRO A 86 16.87 -19.83 -0.96
C PRO A 86 16.49 -21.32 -0.92
N PRO A 87 16.63 -22.05 -2.03
CA PRO A 87 16.33 -23.47 -2.08
C PRO A 87 17.23 -24.19 -1.06
N LYS A 88 16.62 -25.04 -0.23
CA LYS A 88 17.35 -25.82 0.76
C LYS A 88 18.27 -26.78 0.00
N GLU A 89 19.58 -26.71 0.24
CA GLU A 89 20.51 -27.75 -0.19
C GLU A 89 20.10 -29.04 0.53
N GLU A 90 19.48 -29.97 -0.19
CA GLU A 90 19.29 -31.32 0.30
C GLU A 90 20.68 -31.97 0.42
N TYR A 91 21.23 -31.99 1.64
CA TYR A 91 22.34 -32.86 1.99
C TYR A 91 21.79 -34.29 2.01
N PHE A 92 21.99 -35.01 0.90
CA PHE A 92 21.74 -36.45 0.75
C PHE A 92 22.61 -37.28 1.69
#